data_AF-A0A9D5MCA6-F1
#
_entry.id   AF-A0A9D5MCA6-F1
#
_cell.length_a   1.000
_cell.length_b   1.000
_cell.length_c   1.000
_cell.angle_alpha   90.00
_cell.angle_beta   90.00
_cell.angle_gamma   90.00
#
_symmetry.space_group_name_H-M   'P 1'
#
loop_
_entity.id
_entity.type
_entity.pdbx_description
1 polymer ?
#
loop_
_entity_poly.entity_id
_entity_poly.type
_entity_poly.pdbx_seq_one_letter_code
_entity_poly.pdbx_strand_id
1 'polypeptide(L)'
;ALGNNIGAIGAGDAAKAVRAALDRMMALGGAHIGDKTLLDALAPFADALAAEEARPVREAWNKAGEAARAAAEATKALLPKVGRARPQAARSLGTPDAGAVSLAMCISAAGETEE
;
A
#
# COMPACT_ATOMS: atom_id res chain seq x y z
N ALA A 1 7.68 9.05 -17.21
CA ALA A 1 7.14 10.39 -16.92
C ALA A 1 5.63 10.25 -16.80
N LEU A 2 5.05 10.44 -15.62
CA LEU A 2 3.61 10.66 -15.47
C LEU A 2 3.39 12.11 -15.90
N GLY A 3 3.25 12.31 -17.21
CA GLY A 3 3.07 13.64 -17.80
C GLY A 3 1.62 14.06 -17.76
N ASN A 4 1.36 15.35 -17.58
CA ASN A 4 0.04 16.00 -17.60
C ASN A 4 -0.64 15.98 -18.99
N ASN A 5 -0.36 14.97 -19.82
CA ASN A 5 -0.83 14.81 -21.19
C ASN A 5 -1.56 13.48 -21.39
N ILE A 6 -2.26 13.01 -20.38
CA ILE A 6 -3.12 11.82 -20.46
C ILE A 6 -4.58 12.27 -20.37
N GLY A 7 -5.44 11.63 -21.16
CA GLY A 7 -6.89 11.75 -21.02
C GLY A 7 -7.36 11.20 -19.67
N ALA A 8 -8.59 10.69 -19.59
CA ALA A 8 -9.10 10.09 -18.35
C ALA A 8 -8.15 8.99 -17.84
N ILE A 9 -7.65 9.12 -16.61
CA ILE A 9 -6.78 8.15 -15.95
C ILE A 9 -7.63 6.95 -15.53
N GLY A 10 -7.34 5.77 -16.09
CA GLY A 10 -8.04 4.53 -15.75
C GLY A 10 -7.43 3.79 -14.55
N ALA A 11 -8.14 2.80 -14.03
CA ALA A 11 -7.65 1.93 -12.96
C ALA A 11 -6.34 1.22 -13.34
N GLY A 12 -6.19 0.79 -14.60
CA GLY A 12 -4.95 0.18 -15.09
C GLY A 12 -3.73 1.11 -15.05
N ASP A 13 -3.91 2.42 -15.30
CA ASP A 13 -2.83 3.40 -15.20
C ASP A 13 -2.44 3.65 -13.74
N ALA A 14 -3.44 3.75 -12.86
CA ALA A 14 -3.22 3.84 -11.43
C ALA A 14 -2.48 2.60 -10.90
N ALA A 15 -2.88 1.39 -11.31
CA ALA A 15 -2.22 0.14 -10.93
C ALA A 15 -0.74 0.12 -11.34
N LYS A 16 -0.43 0.53 -12.57
CA LYS A 16 0.96 0.64 -13.06
C LYS A 16 1.76 1.66 -12.26
N ALA A 17 1.17 2.82 -11.95
CA ALA A 17 1.84 3.86 -11.17
C ALA A 17 2.14 3.40 -9.73
N VAL A 18 1.17 2.75 -9.09
CA VAL A 18 1.31 2.19 -7.74
C VAL A 18 2.35 1.08 -7.71
N ARG A 19 2.36 0.18 -8.71
CA ARG A 19 3.40 -0.86 -8.84
C ARG A 19 4.79 -0.25 -8.99
N ALA A 20 4.94 0.73 -9.87
CA ALA A 20 6.22 1.41 -10.07
C ALA A 20 6.70 2.12 -8.79
N ALA A 21 5.78 2.70 -8.01
CA ALA A 21 6.09 3.29 -6.71
C ALA A 21 6.56 2.22 -5.72
N LEU A 22 5.84 1.09 -5.59
CA LEU A 22 6.23 -0.04 -4.75
C LEU A 22 7.64 -0.54 -5.08
N ASP A 23 7.89 -0.84 -6.36
CA ASP A 23 9.18 -1.35 -6.82
C ASP A 23 10.30 -0.36 -6.50
N ARG A 24 10.04 0.94 -6.69
CA ARG A 24 11.01 1.99 -6.39
C ARG A 24 11.27 2.14 -4.89
N MET A 25 10.24 2.01 -4.05
CA MET A 25 10.37 2.06 -2.60
C MET A 25 11.16 0.86 -2.06
N MET A 26 10.92 -0.34 -2.58
CA MET A 26 11.70 -1.53 -2.24
C MET A 26 13.17 -1.35 -2.66
N ALA A 27 13.42 -0.88 -3.88
CA ALA A 27 14.78 -0.66 -4.39
C ALA A 27 15.57 0.42 -3.63
N LEU A 28 14.91 1.49 -3.16
CA LEU A 28 15.56 2.57 -2.42
C LEU A 28 15.70 2.29 -0.92
N GLY A 29 14.67 1.71 -0.31
CA GLY A 29 14.57 1.54 1.14
C GLY A 29 15.21 0.27 1.67
N GLY A 30 15.46 -0.73 0.82
CA GLY A 30 16.03 -2.02 1.20
C GLY A 30 15.12 -2.88 2.11
N ALA A 31 13.90 -2.44 2.36
CA ALA A 31 12.87 -3.19 3.07
C ALA A 31 12.11 -4.08 2.10
N HIS A 32 11.69 -5.25 2.60
CA HIS A 32 10.95 -6.25 1.83
C HIS A 32 9.58 -6.51 2.45
N ILE A 33 8.70 -7.14 1.69
CA ILE A 33 7.45 -7.67 2.23
C ILE A 33 7.78 -8.69 3.33
N GLY A 34 7.07 -8.59 4.45
CA GLY A 34 7.30 -9.35 5.67
C GLY A 34 8.28 -8.71 6.65
N ASP A 35 8.80 -7.51 6.37
CA ASP A 35 9.70 -6.79 7.29
C ASP A 35 8.97 -5.92 8.31
N LYS A 36 7.62 -5.94 8.29
CA LYS A 36 6.71 -5.16 9.14
C LYS A 36 6.88 -3.66 8.89
N THR A 37 6.52 -3.23 7.69
CA THR A 37 6.61 -1.85 7.21
C THR A 37 5.38 -1.47 6.40
N LEU A 38 5.30 -0.22 5.94
CA LEU A 38 4.25 0.22 5.01
C LEU A 38 4.16 -0.62 3.74
N LEU A 39 5.24 -1.28 3.31
CA LEU A 39 5.25 -2.11 2.12
C LEU A 39 4.29 -3.30 2.24
N ASP A 40 4.09 -3.79 3.46
CA ASP A 40 3.15 -4.87 3.76
C ASP A 40 1.69 -4.47 3.49
N ALA A 41 1.38 -3.16 3.47
CA ALA A 41 0.08 -2.65 3.02
C ALA A 41 0.09 -2.27 1.53
N LEU A 42 1.20 -1.69 1.04
CA LEU A 42 1.30 -1.21 -0.35
C LEU A 42 1.27 -2.33 -1.38
N ALA A 43 1.92 -3.47 -1.11
CA ALA A 43 1.95 -4.57 -2.08
C ALA A 43 0.58 -5.22 -2.27
N PRO A 44 -0.18 -5.59 -1.22
CA PRO A 44 -1.54 -6.09 -1.39
C PRO A 44 -2.48 -5.09 -2.05
N PHE A 45 -2.31 -3.79 -1.78
CA PHE A 45 -3.02 -2.73 -2.51
C PHE A 45 -2.70 -2.74 -4.01
N ALA A 46 -1.42 -2.80 -4.38
CA ALA A 46 -0.98 -2.83 -5.77
C ALA A 46 -1.48 -4.06 -6.53
N ASP A 47 -1.47 -5.23 -5.87
CA ASP A 47 -1.98 -6.49 -6.43
C ASP A 47 -3.51 -6.41 -6.64
N ALA A 48 -4.25 -5.94 -5.64
CA ALA A 48 -5.69 -5.80 -5.71
C ALA A 48 -6.14 -4.76 -6.73
N LEU A 49 -5.44 -3.63 -6.84
CA LEU A 49 -5.76 -2.57 -7.79
C LEU A 49 -5.56 -3.06 -9.24
N ALA A 50 -4.51 -3.83 -9.49
CA ALA A 50 -4.27 -4.45 -10.80
C ALA A 50 -5.37 -5.46 -11.19
N ALA A 51 -5.89 -6.21 -10.21
CA ALA A 51 -6.98 -7.16 -10.45
C ALA A 51 -8.32 -6.49 -10.79
N GLU A 52 -8.47 -5.20 -10.48
CA GLU A 52 -9.70 -4.41 -10.69
C GLU A 52 -9.55 -3.40 -11.84
N GLU A 53 -8.58 -3.58 -12.76
CA GLU A 53 -8.24 -2.61 -13.81
C GLU A 53 -9.37 -2.28 -14.79
N ALA A 54 -10.37 -3.17 -14.91
CA ALA A 54 -11.54 -2.98 -15.77
C ALA A 54 -12.65 -2.12 -15.15
N ARG A 55 -12.52 -1.74 -13.87
CA ARG A 55 -13.51 -0.92 -13.16
C ARG A 55 -13.23 0.58 -13.32
N PRO A 56 -14.23 1.44 -13.04
CA PRO A 56 -13.97 2.84 -12.76
C PRO A 56 -12.89 2.99 -11.69
N VAL A 57 -11.96 3.92 -11.90
CA VAL A 57 -10.77 4.08 -11.06
C VAL A 57 -11.10 4.22 -9.58
N ARG A 58 -12.17 4.94 -9.22
CA ARG A 58 -12.62 5.08 -7.82
C ARG A 58 -13.09 3.76 -7.22
N GLU A 59 -13.88 2.97 -7.95
CA GLU A 59 -14.36 1.67 -7.47
C GLU A 59 -13.19 0.70 -7.27
N ALA A 60 -12.27 0.65 -8.24
CA ALA A 60 -11.06 -0.17 -8.16
C ALA A 60 -10.21 0.24 -6.95
N TRP A 61 -10.02 1.54 -6.75
CA TRP A 61 -9.24 2.10 -5.65
C TRP A 61 -9.85 1.75 -4.29
N ASN A 62 -11.16 1.95 -4.11
CA ASN A 62 -11.84 1.67 -2.85
C ASN A 62 -11.77 0.19 -2.49
N LYS A 63 -12.02 -0.71 -3.46
CA LYS A 63 -11.86 -2.16 -3.26
C LYS A 63 -10.42 -2.55 -2.92
N ALA A 64 -9.43 -2.03 -3.65
CA ALA A 64 -8.04 -2.30 -3.36
C ALA A 64 -7.62 -1.75 -1.99
N GLY A 65 -8.20 -0.63 -1.56
CA GLY A 65 -8.00 -0.03 -0.24
C GLY A 65 -8.41 -0.97 0.91
N GLU A 66 -9.42 -1.82 0.71
CA GLU A 66 -9.77 -2.85 1.70
C GLU A 66 -8.64 -3.87 1.89
N ALA A 67 -7.96 -4.26 0.82
CA ALA A 67 -6.79 -5.14 0.88
C ALA A 67 -5.63 -4.48 1.63
N ALA A 68 -5.39 -3.19 1.39
CA ALA A 68 -4.39 -2.41 2.12
C ALA A 68 -4.68 -2.40 3.64
N ARG A 69 -5.94 -2.15 4.01
CA ARG A 69 -6.38 -2.10 5.41
C ARG A 69 -6.26 -3.45 6.11
N ALA A 70 -6.70 -4.53 5.44
CA ALA A 70 -6.59 -5.88 5.97
C ALA A 70 -5.13 -6.30 6.16
N ALA A 71 -4.27 -5.98 5.19
CA ALA A 71 -2.85 -6.30 5.25
C ALA A 71 -2.11 -5.48 6.32
N ALA A 72 -2.45 -4.19 6.47
CA ALA A 72 -1.92 -3.36 7.56
C ALA A 72 -2.23 -3.96 8.93
N GLU A 73 -3.47 -4.40 9.16
CA GLU A 73 -3.85 -5.09 10.42
C GLU A 73 -3.09 -6.41 10.59
N ALA A 74 -2.93 -7.19 9.52
CA ALA A 74 -2.21 -8.47 9.54
C ALA A 74 -0.74 -8.34 9.94
N THR A 75 -0.11 -7.16 9.75
CA THR A 75 1.26 -6.92 10.19
C THR A 75 1.47 -7.14 11.69
N LYS A 76 0.41 -7.15 12.51
CA LYS A 76 0.50 -7.50 13.94
C LYS A 76 1.14 -8.88 14.21
N ALA A 77 1.04 -9.80 13.26
CA ALA A 77 1.65 -11.13 13.34
C ALA A 77 3.14 -11.15 12.94
N LEU A 78 3.67 -10.04 12.41
CA LEU A 78 5.05 -9.94 11.96
C LEU A 78 5.97 -9.38 13.06
N LEU A 79 7.23 -9.79 13.01
CA LEU A 79 8.32 -9.18 13.76
C LEU A 79 9.06 -8.17 12.88
N PRO A 80 9.31 -6.94 13.36
CA PRO A 80 10.02 -5.94 12.57
C PRO A 80 11.48 -6.32 12.37
N LYS A 81 11.91 -6.37 11.10
CA LYS A 81 13.30 -6.68 10.73
C LYS A 81 14.13 -5.43 10.49
N VAL A 82 13.47 -4.31 10.19
CA VAL A 82 14.10 -3.04 9.83
C VAL A 82 13.45 -1.87 10.59
N GLY A 83 14.02 -0.67 10.43
CA GLY A 83 13.46 0.57 10.98
C GLY A 83 13.52 0.69 12.51
N ARG A 84 12.79 1.67 13.04
CA ARG A 84 12.82 2.05 14.46
C ARG A 84 12.17 1.01 15.38
N ALA A 85 11.34 0.14 14.84
CA ALA A 85 10.65 -0.90 15.60
C ALA A 85 11.56 -2.13 15.87
N ARG A 86 12.60 -2.36 15.05
CA ARG A 86 13.50 -3.53 15.15
C ARG A 86 14.10 -3.74 16.56
N PRO A 87 14.64 -2.72 17.27
CA PRO A 87 15.19 -2.92 18.62
C PRO A 87 14.15 -3.37 19.65
N GLN A 88 12.87 -3.19 19.36
CA GLN A 88 11.75 -3.53 20.23
C GLN A 88 10.88 -4.64 19.61
N ALA A 89 11.45 -5.50 18.77
CA ALA A 89 10.71 -6.49 17.98
C ALA A 89 9.76 -7.37 18.82
N ALA A 90 10.22 -7.87 19.97
CA ALA A 90 9.39 -8.69 20.86
C ALA A 90 8.16 -7.95 21.44
N ARG A 91 8.28 -6.63 21.67
CA ARG A 91 7.17 -5.78 22.14
C ARG A 91 6.22 -5.36 21.01
N SER A 92 6.66 -5.46 19.76
CA SER A 92 5.90 -5.07 18.58
C SER A 92 4.98 -6.19 18.06
N LEU A 93 5.16 -7.42 18.53
CA LEU A 93 4.27 -8.54 18.22
C LEU A 93 2.88 -8.30 18.82
N GLY A 94 1.84 -8.50 18.03
CA GLY A 94 0.44 -8.23 18.42
C GLY A 94 -0.03 -6.81 18.16
N THR A 95 0.86 -5.88 17.78
CA THR A 95 0.49 -4.51 17.37
C THR A 95 0.75 -4.31 15.87
N PRO A 96 -0.22 -3.79 15.11
CA PRO A 96 0.00 -3.41 13.71
C PRO A 96 1.16 -2.41 13.53
N ASP A 97 1.82 -2.46 12.39
CA ASP A 97 2.81 -1.45 12.01
C ASP A 97 2.15 -0.09 11.80
N ALA A 98 2.72 0.94 12.42
CA ALA A 98 2.20 2.30 12.28
C ALA A 98 2.29 2.81 10.84
N GLY A 99 3.37 2.47 10.11
CA GLY A 99 3.54 2.89 8.72
C GLY A 99 2.53 2.23 7.79
N ALA A 100 2.28 0.94 7.95
CA ALA A 100 1.25 0.21 7.22
C ALA A 100 -0.16 0.76 7.48
N VAL A 101 -0.49 1.01 8.75
CA VAL A 101 -1.79 1.59 9.12
C VAL A 101 -1.96 3.00 8.56
N SER A 102 -0.95 3.87 8.70
CA SER A 102 -1.01 5.22 8.15
C SER A 102 -1.16 5.23 6.64
N LEU A 103 -0.44 4.36 5.93
CA LEU A 103 -0.57 4.26 4.48
C LEU A 103 -1.98 3.79 4.08
N ALA A 104 -2.53 2.78 4.76
CA ALA A 104 -3.89 2.32 4.50
C ALA A 104 -4.92 3.45 4.70
N MET A 105 -4.76 4.28 5.74
CA MET A 105 -5.60 5.47 5.96
C MET A 105 -5.47 6.49 4.82
N CYS A 106 -4.26 6.78 4.35
CA CYS A 106 -4.04 7.67 3.21
C CYS A 106 -4.69 7.14 1.93
N ILE A 107 -4.59 5.82 1.69
CA ILE A 107 -5.23 5.16 0.53
C ILE A 107 -6.75 5.30 0.62
N SER A 108 -7.36 5.03 1.78
CA SER A 108 -8.80 5.20 1.99
C SER A 108 -9.25 6.64 1.77
N ALA A 109 -8.56 7.61 2.37
CA ALA A 109 -8.88 9.03 2.20
C ALA A 109 -8.79 9.48 0.72
N ALA A 110 -7.80 8.98 -0.03
CA ALA A 110 -7.65 9.27 -1.45
C ALA A 110 -8.80 8.72 -2.32
N GLY A 111 -9.50 7.68 -1.87
CA GLY A 111 -10.68 7.14 -2.56
C GLY A 111 -12.00 7.85 -2.22
N GLU A 112 -12.00 8.63 -1.13
CA GLU A 112 -13.18 9.35 -0.61
C GLU A 112 -13.36 10.74 -1.21
N THR A 113 -12.31 11.37 -1.75
CA THR A 113 -12.36 12.77 -2.23
C THR A 113 -13.51 12.99 -3.21
N GLU A 114 -14.48 13.84 -2.88
CA GLU A 114 -15.61 14.19 -3.76
C GLU A 114 -15.12 14.93 -5.02
N GLU A 115 -15.84 14.75 -6.12
CA GLU A 115 -15.82 15.64 -7.28
C GLU A 115 -17.16 16.37 -7.35
#